data_AF-A0A1M7A0L1-F1
#
_entry.id   AF-A0A1M7A0L1-F1
#
_cell.length_a   1.000
_cell.length_b   1.000
_cell.length_c   1.000
_cell.angle_alpha   90.00
_cell.angle_beta   90.00
_cell.angle_gamma   90.00
#
_symmetry.space_group_name_H-M   'P 1'
#
loop_
_entity.id
_entity.type
_entity.pdbx_description
1 polymer ?
#
loop_
_entity_poly.entity_id
_entity_poly.type
_entity_poly.pdbx_seq_one_letter_code
_entity_poly.pdbx_strand_id
1 'polypeptide(L)'
;MIYFGDGETDIPCMKMVKQNGGYSIAVYNPSKKGKKDIAKKLISEDRVNFVCSADYKKSSDIYEVVTTILQKIKRDYDFDTLLQKHKNLAK
;
A
#
# COMPACT_ATOMS: atom_id res chain seq x y z
N MET A 1 -1.95 -6.51 5.19
CA MET A 1 -3.01 -6.51 4.16
C MET A 1 -2.76 -5.37 3.19
N ILE A 2 -2.92 -5.60 1.87
CA ILE A 2 -2.85 -4.55 0.85
C ILE A 2 -4.24 -4.45 0.24
N TYR A 3 -4.79 -3.23 0.19
CA TYR A 3 -6.13 -2.96 -0.36
C TYR A 3 -6.04 -1.96 -1.50
N PHE A 4 -6.70 -2.25 -2.62
CA PHE A 4 -6.80 -1.35 -3.77
C PHE A 4 -8.23 -0.84 -3.87
N GLY A 5 -8.42 0.47 -3.97
CA GLY A 5 -9.75 1.10 -4.13
C GLY A 5 -9.71 2.19 -5.20
N ASP A 6 -10.75 2.29 -6.02
CA ASP A 6 -10.76 3.14 -7.22
C ASP A 6 -11.79 4.28 -7.18
N GLY A 7 -12.07 4.81 -5.99
CA GLY A 7 -12.96 5.95 -5.89
C GLY A 7 -13.33 6.33 -4.47
N GLU A 8 -14.28 7.27 -4.40
CA GLU A 8 -14.81 7.77 -3.14
C GLU A 8 -15.64 6.72 -2.38
N THR A 9 -16.20 5.74 -3.11
CA THR A 9 -16.98 4.62 -2.56
C THR A 9 -16.15 3.72 -1.65
N ASP A 10 -14.85 3.59 -1.91
CA ASP A 10 -13.94 2.72 -1.16
C ASP A 10 -13.21 3.46 -0.03
N ILE A 11 -13.45 4.77 0.17
CA ILE A 11 -12.83 5.56 1.25
C ILE A 11 -13.04 4.92 2.64
N PRO A 12 -14.24 4.43 3.02
CA PRO A 12 -14.42 3.80 4.32
C PRO A 12 -13.54 2.57 4.50
N CYS A 13 -13.46 1.71 3.47
CA CYS A 13 -12.62 0.52 3.47
C CYS A 13 -11.13 0.89 3.53
N MET A 14 -10.68 1.84 2.73
CA MET A 14 -9.29 2.32 2.71
C MET A 14 -8.84 2.88 4.06
N LYS A 15 -9.72 3.64 4.73
CA LYS A 15 -9.46 4.16 6.08
C LYS A 15 -9.36 3.04 7.11
N MET A 16 -10.29 2.08 7.07
CA MET A 16 -10.27 0.92 7.98
C MET A 16 -8.98 0.12 7.83
N VAL A 17 -8.57 -0.18 6.58
CA VAL A 17 -7.31 -0.89 6.33
C VAL A 17 -6.11 -0.13 6.88
N LYS A 18 -6.03 1.19 6.67
CA LYS A 18 -4.94 2.03 7.22
C LYS A 18 -4.93 2.02 8.75
N GLN A 19 -6.09 2.15 9.39
CA GLN A 19 -6.22 2.16 10.86
C GLN A 19 -5.78 0.82 11.49
N ASN A 20 -6.03 -0.30 10.81
CA ASN A 20 -5.62 -1.63 11.26
C ASN A 20 -4.18 -2.00 10.86
N GLY A 21 -3.35 -1.04 10.42
CA GLY A 21 -1.96 -1.28 10.05
C GLY A 21 -1.76 -1.98 8.70
N GLY A 22 -2.79 -2.04 7.86
CA GLY A 22 -2.69 -2.42 6.46
C GLY A 22 -2.30 -1.24 5.57
N TYR A 23 -2.08 -1.54 4.29
CA TYR A 23 -1.68 -0.56 3.28
C TYR A 23 -2.82 -0.37 2.29
N SER A 24 -3.36 0.85 2.19
CA SER A 24 -4.38 1.22 1.20
C SER A 24 -3.77 1.99 0.02
N ILE A 25 -4.05 1.51 -1.20
CA ILE A 25 -3.57 2.08 -2.46
C ILE A 25 -4.80 2.54 -3.23
N ALA A 26 -4.99 3.86 -3.34
CA ALA A 26 -6.01 4.42 -4.20
C ALA A 26 -5.54 4.40 -5.65
N VAL A 27 -6.33 3.79 -6.53
CA VAL A 27 -6.02 3.71 -7.95
C VAL A 27 -6.94 4.62 -8.76
N TYR A 28 -6.40 5.30 -9.76
CA TYR A 28 -7.21 6.13 -10.67
C TYR A 28 -6.91 5.81 -12.11
N ASN A 29 -7.94 5.88 -12.97
CA ASN A 29 -7.75 5.69 -14.40
C ASN A 29 -7.05 6.92 -15.01
N PRO A 30 -5.80 6.80 -15.51
CA PRO A 30 -5.04 7.93 -16.05
C PRO A 30 -5.63 8.46 -17.37
N SER A 31 -6.42 7.65 -18.09
CA SER A 31 -7.05 8.04 -19.36
C SER A 31 -8.25 8.98 -19.18
N LYS A 32 -8.77 9.14 -17.96
CA LYS A 32 -9.86 10.08 -17.65
C LYS A 32 -9.29 11.40 -17.12
N LYS A 33 -9.41 12.48 -17.91
CA LYS A 33 -9.06 13.86 -17.49
C LYS A 33 -9.81 14.23 -16.19
N GLY A 34 -9.12 14.85 -15.24
CA GLY A 34 -9.67 15.34 -13.96
C GLY A 34 -9.57 14.39 -12.76
N LYS A 35 -9.35 13.08 -12.96
CA LYS A 35 -9.24 12.12 -11.82
C LYS A 35 -7.91 12.22 -11.05
N LYS A 36 -6.87 12.79 -11.66
CA LYS A 36 -5.56 12.99 -11.01
C LYS A 36 -5.63 14.02 -9.87
N ASP A 37 -6.43 15.07 -10.03
CA ASP A 37 -6.60 16.12 -9.01
C ASP A 37 -7.45 15.65 -7.82
N ILE A 38 -8.47 14.83 -8.09
CA ILE A 38 -9.27 14.15 -7.06
C ILE A 38 -8.37 13.19 -6.26
N ALA A 39 -7.54 12.41 -6.95
CA ALA A 39 -6.64 11.46 -6.30
C ALA A 39 -5.56 12.17 -5.46
N LYS A 40 -5.01 13.29 -5.93
CA LYS A 40 -4.12 14.16 -5.12
C LYS A 40 -4.82 14.74 -3.89
N LYS A 41 -6.09 15.12 -4.02
CA LYS A 41 -6.88 15.62 -2.89
C LYS A 41 -7.08 14.54 -1.82
N LEU A 42 -7.29 13.28 -2.22
CA LEU A 42 -7.43 12.14 -1.29
C LEU A 42 -6.16 11.87 -0.47
N ILE A 43 -4.96 12.02 -1.08
CA ILE A 43 -3.69 12.00 -0.33
C ILE A 43 -3.59 13.20 0.61
N SER A 44 -3.94 14.41 0.13
CA SER A 44 -3.80 15.64 0.92
C SER A 44 -4.67 15.65 2.18
N GLU A 45 -5.77 14.89 2.16
CA GLU A 45 -6.68 14.72 3.30
C GLU A 45 -6.27 13.52 4.20
N ASP A 46 -5.08 12.97 4.01
CA ASP A 46 -4.49 11.83 4.75
C ASP A 46 -5.39 10.57 4.78
N ARG A 47 -6.25 10.40 3.76
CA ARG A 47 -7.25 9.32 3.75
C ARG A 47 -6.73 7.98 3.24
N VAL A 48 -5.59 7.98 2.54
CA VAL A 48 -5.01 6.80 1.87
C VAL A 48 -3.49 6.79 2.02
N ASN A 49 -2.84 5.61 1.96
CA ASN A 49 -1.38 5.54 2.06
C ASN A 49 -0.69 5.91 0.73
N PHE A 50 -1.25 5.48 -0.39
CA PHE A 50 -0.67 5.70 -1.72
C PHE A 50 -1.74 6.03 -2.74
N VAL A 51 -1.37 6.78 -3.78
CA VAL A 51 -2.20 7.04 -4.96
C VAL A 51 -1.39 6.75 -6.19
N CYS A 52 -1.91 5.87 -7.03
CA CYS A 52 -1.23 5.44 -8.24
C CYS A 52 -2.19 5.40 -9.42
N SER A 53 -1.68 5.55 -10.63
CA SER A 53 -2.46 5.25 -11.83
C SER A 53 -2.78 3.75 -11.86
N ALA A 54 -3.95 3.37 -12.38
CA ALA A 54 -4.35 1.97 -12.58
C ALA A 54 -3.55 1.28 -13.72
N ASP A 55 -2.23 1.44 -13.71
CA ASP A 55 -1.28 0.73 -14.55
C ASP A 55 -0.54 -0.31 -13.70
N TYR A 56 -0.72 -1.59 -14.03
CA TYR A 56 -0.16 -2.72 -13.29
C TYR A 56 1.07 -3.33 -13.96
N LYS A 57 1.68 -2.64 -14.93
CA LYS A 57 2.91 -3.07 -15.58
C LYS A 57 4.10 -2.97 -14.62
N LYS A 58 5.16 -3.76 -14.87
CA LYS A 58 6.39 -3.75 -14.04
C LYS A 58 7.08 -2.39 -13.94
N SER A 59 6.86 -1.50 -14.89
CA SER A 59 7.46 -0.16 -14.93
C SER A 59 6.58 0.92 -14.31
N SER A 60 5.48 0.55 -13.64
CA SER A 60 4.52 1.50 -13.07
C SER A 60 4.75 1.78 -11.59
N ASP A 61 4.25 2.92 -11.13
CA ASP A 61 4.28 3.32 -9.73
C ASP A 61 3.60 2.28 -8.82
N ILE A 62 2.50 1.65 -9.26
CA ILE A 62 1.85 0.57 -8.47
C ILE A 62 2.82 -0.58 -8.23
N TYR A 63 3.56 -0.99 -9.26
CA TYR A 63 4.47 -2.12 -9.13
C TYR A 63 5.58 -1.81 -8.13
N GLU A 64 6.15 -0.61 -8.18
CA GLU A 64 7.14 -0.16 -7.21
C GLU A 64 6.56 -0.19 -5.79
N VAL A 65 5.41 0.45 -5.56
CA VAL A 65 4.76 0.51 -4.24
C VAL A 65 4.50 -0.89 -3.67
N VAL A 66 3.89 -1.78 -4.46
CA VAL A 66 3.55 -3.13 -4.01
C VAL A 66 4.80 -3.95 -3.71
N THR A 67 5.81 -3.90 -4.59
CA THR A 67 7.05 -4.64 -4.37
C THR A 67 7.80 -4.13 -3.15
N THR A 68 7.82 -2.83 -2.89
CA THR A 68 8.39 -2.26 -1.65
C THR A 68 7.64 -2.72 -0.40
N ILE A 69 6.30 -2.75 -0.42
CA ILE A 69 5.51 -3.26 0.72
C ILE A 69 5.82 -4.74 0.98
N LEU A 70 5.90 -5.56 -0.06
CA LEU A 70 6.24 -6.97 0.07
C LEU A 70 7.66 -7.18 0.60
N GLN A 71 8.62 -6.38 0.13
CA GLN A 71 9.99 -6.40 0.64
C GLN A 71 10.04 -6.04 2.12
N LYS A 72 9.27 -5.04 2.55
CA LYS A 72 9.16 -4.69 3.97
C LYS A 72 8.63 -5.87 4.80
N ILE A 73 7.51 -6.48 4.38
CA ILE A 73 6.93 -7.64 5.07
C ILE A 73 7.95 -8.79 5.14
N LYS A 74 8.68 -9.05 4.05
CA LYS A 74 9.74 -10.05 4.03
C LYS A 74 10.87 -9.72 5.02
N ARG A 75 11.31 -8.47 5.10
CA ARG A 75 12.35 -8.04 6.03
C ARG A 75 11.91 -8.20 7.48
N ASP A 76 10.67 -7.84 7.80
CA ASP A 76 10.10 -8.05 9.14
C ASP A 76 10.10 -9.55 9.49
N TYR A 77 9.66 -10.42 8.57
CA TYR A 77 9.69 -11.88 8.77
C TYR A 77 11.10 -12.46 8.94
N ASP A 78 12.04 -12.03 8.09
CA ASP A 78 13.42 -12.48 8.14
C ASP A 78 14.07 -12.06 9.49
N PHE A 79 13.74 -10.87 9.99
CA PHE A 79 14.18 -10.37 11.29
C PHE A 79 13.64 -11.22 12.45
N ASP A 80 12.34 -11.52 12.46
CA ASP A 80 11.72 -12.38 13.48
C ASP A 80 12.35 -13.77 13.49
N THR A 81 12.59 -14.33 12.32
CA THR A 81 13.26 -15.64 12.16
C THR A 81 14.66 -15.62 12.76
N LEU A 82 15.43 -14.54 12.50
CA LEU A 82 16.76 -14.36 13.07
C LEU A 82 16.71 -14.26 14.60
N LEU A 83 15.76 -13.51 15.15
CA LEU A 83 15.57 -13.37 16.60
C LEU A 83 15.29 -14.73 17.25
N GLN A 84 14.42 -15.56 16.65
CA GLN A 84 14.12 -16.90 17.15
C GLN A 84 15.34 -17.83 17.10
N LYS A 85 16.12 -17.77 16.01
CA LYS A 85 17.36 -18.53 15.90
C LYS A 85 18.32 -18.20 17.06
N HIS A 86 18.50 -16.93 17.37
CA HIS A 86 19.37 -16.51 18.49
C HIS A 86 18.81 -16.90 19.86
N LYS A 87 17.50 -16.80 20.07
CA LYS A 87 16.85 -17.27 21.31
C LYS A 87 17.05 -18.77 21.54
N ASN A 88 17.02 -19.57 20.48
CA ASN A 88 17.23 -21.01 20.56
C ASN A 88 18.69 -21.38 20.80
N LEU A 89 19.65 -20.59 20.31
CA LEU A 89 21.09 -20.78 20.57
C LEU A 89 21.49 -20.39 22.00
N ALA A 90 20.71 -19.52 22.65
CA ALA A 90 20.95 -19.07 24.02
C ALA A 90 20.28 -19.98 25.09
N LYS A 91 19.53 -20.99 24.67
CA LYS A 91 18.98 -22.05 25.52
C LYS A 91 19.88 -23.27 25.49
#